data_AF-A0A957ETS5-F1
#
_entry.id   AF-A0A957ETS5-F1
#
_cell.length_a   1.000
_cell.length_b   1.000
_cell.length_c   1.000
_cell.angle_alpha   90.00
_cell.angle_beta   90.00
_cell.angle_gamma   90.00
#
_symmetry.space_group_name_H-M   'P 1'
#
loop_
_entity.id
_entity.type
_entity.pdbx_description
1 polymer ?
#
loop_
_entity_poly.entity_id
_entity_poly.type
_entity_poly.pdbx_seq_one_letter_code
_entity_poly.pdbx_strand_id
1 'polypeptide(L)'
;APSDPNNATSIFRGPFDDPRHLWSFKTTIDTYAQKVQAVDPNKKLCVTEFGWATSEGYDAPPQGFEFALDNTLQEQADYLVQAFQTMHDSGNVWLAFVFNFDFGNKGSGPQDDPVPYSIIDVNGAPRPAFEALAAMEKVP
;
A
#
# COMPACT_ATOMS: atom_id res chain seq x y z
N ALA A 1 0.41 -15.45 13.81
CA ALA A 1 -0.67 -14.50 13.51
C ALA A 1 -1.71 -15.24 12.66
N PRO A 2 -3.02 -14.99 12.87
CA PRO A 2 -4.06 -15.64 12.08
C PRO A 2 -3.98 -15.24 10.59
N SER A 3 -4.41 -16.12 9.70
CA SER A 3 -4.58 -15.86 8.26
C SER A 3 -5.56 -14.70 8.04
N ASP A 4 -5.27 -13.81 7.11
CA ASP A 4 -6.22 -12.79 6.67
C ASP A 4 -7.48 -13.49 6.11
N PRO A 5 -8.67 -13.30 6.72
CA PRO A 5 -9.92 -13.90 6.24
C PRO A 5 -10.19 -13.56 4.77
N ASN A 6 -9.72 -12.40 4.29
CA ASN A 6 -9.98 -11.89 2.95
C ASN A 6 -9.10 -12.57 1.89
N ASN A 7 -8.03 -13.27 2.30
CA ASN A 7 -7.28 -14.12 1.38
C ASN A 7 -8.11 -15.30 0.83
N ALA A 8 -9.15 -15.74 1.55
CA ALA A 8 -10.03 -16.80 1.05
C ALA A 8 -10.85 -16.35 -0.18
N THR A 9 -11.05 -15.04 -0.36
CA THR A 9 -11.84 -14.44 -1.44
C THR A 9 -11.01 -13.81 -2.55
N SER A 10 -9.68 -13.74 -2.41
CA SER A 10 -8.78 -13.25 -3.45
C SER A 10 -8.92 -14.08 -4.73
N ILE A 11 -9.08 -13.39 -5.86
CA ILE A 11 -9.16 -13.97 -7.20
C ILE A 11 -7.78 -14.03 -7.89
N PHE A 12 -6.84 -13.15 -7.52
CA PHE A 12 -5.50 -13.17 -8.09
C PHE A 12 -4.57 -14.09 -7.29
N ARG A 13 -4.05 -15.12 -7.96
CA ARG A 13 -2.97 -15.96 -7.42
C ARG A 13 -1.66 -15.49 -8.04
N GLY A 14 -0.96 -14.63 -7.32
CA GLY A 14 0.36 -14.15 -7.73
C GLY A 14 1.41 -15.26 -7.77
N PRO A 15 2.67 -14.96 -8.13
CA PRO A 15 3.76 -15.95 -8.12
C PRO A 15 4.08 -16.50 -6.72
N PHE A 16 3.48 -15.93 -5.67
CA PHE A 16 3.59 -16.38 -4.29
C PHE A 16 2.19 -16.51 -3.69
N ASP A 17 1.82 -17.72 -3.25
CA ASP A 17 0.58 -18.01 -2.49
C ASP A 17 0.77 -17.66 -1.01
N ASP A 18 1.12 -16.40 -0.67
CA ASP A 18 1.12 -15.95 0.72
C ASP A 18 -0.14 -15.12 1.05
N PRO A 19 -0.99 -15.57 2.00
CA PRO A 19 -2.20 -14.87 2.40
C PRO A 19 -2.04 -13.46 3.01
N ARG A 20 -0.80 -12.99 3.22
CA ARG A 20 -0.53 -11.92 4.19
C ARG A 20 0.17 -10.75 3.53
N HIS A 21 -0.61 -9.84 2.96
CA HIS A 21 -0.13 -8.63 2.28
C HIS A 21 0.83 -7.79 3.14
N LEU A 22 0.50 -7.57 4.42
CA LEU A 22 1.35 -6.83 5.36
C LEU A 22 2.62 -7.59 5.76
N TRP A 23 2.61 -8.92 5.72
CA TRP A 23 3.80 -9.73 6.02
C TRP A 23 4.84 -9.61 4.91
N SER A 24 4.42 -9.66 3.64
CA SER A 24 5.29 -9.43 2.49
C SER A 24 5.89 -8.02 2.49
N PHE A 25 5.09 -7.01 2.84
CA PHE A 25 5.59 -5.64 3.03
C PHE A 25 6.63 -5.55 4.16
N LYS A 26 6.28 -5.99 5.37
CA LYS A 26 7.17 -5.91 6.53
C LYS A 26 8.47 -6.68 6.32
N THR A 27 8.39 -7.92 5.80
CA THR A 27 9.59 -8.73 5.54
C THR A 27 10.49 -8.10 4.50
N THR A 28 9.93 -7.44 3.48
CA THR A 28 10.68 -6.67 2.50
C THR A 28 11.42 -5.52 3.18
N ILE A 29 10.72 -4.66 3.93
CA ILE A 29 11.33 -3.54 4.66
C ILE A 29 12.43 -4.01 5.62
N ASP A 30 12.16 -5.03 6.43
CA ASP A 30 13.13 -5.58 7.38
C ASP A 30 14.38 -6.13 6.65
N THR A 31 14.19 -6.83 5.53
CA THR A 31 15.30 -7.42 4.76
C THR A 31 16.18 -6.33 4.14
N TYR A 32 15.58 -5.28 3.58
CA TYR A 32 16.34 -4.14 3.06
C TYR A 32 17.11 -3.43 4.17
N ALA A 33 16.48 -3.19 5.32
CA ALA A 33 17.13 -2.57 6.48
C ALA A 33 18.35 -3.41 6.93
N GLN A 34 18.16 -4.72 7.11
CA GLN A 34 19.24 -5.64 7.48
C GLN A 34 20.42 -5.60 6.49
N LYS A 35 20.16 -5.64 5.18
CA LYS A 35 21.20 -5.62 4.16
C LYS A 35 22.00 -4.32 4.16
N VAL A 36 21.32 -3.20 4.29
CA VAL A 36 21.96 -1.88 4.29
C VAL A 36 22.75 -1.66 5.60
N GLN A 37 22.20 -2.10 6.74
CA GLN A 37 22.85 -1.98 8.05
C GLN A 37 24.03 -2.94 8.25
N ALA A 38 24.08 -4.04 7.49
CA ALA A 38 25.28 -4.88 7.42
C ALA A 38 26.51 -4.13 6.85
N VAL A 39 26.29 -3.04 6.11
CA VAL A 39 27.35 -2.16 5.59
C VAL A 39 27.54 -0.93 6.49
N ASP A 40 26.45 -0.27 6.88
CA ASP A 40 26.47 0.88 7.80
C ASP A 40 25.37 0.72 8.86
N PRO A 41 25.72 0.31 10.11
CA PRO A 41 24.75 0.01 11.16
C PRO A 41 23.80 1.17 11.51
N ASN A 42 24.15 2.41 11.17
CA ASN A 42 23.33 3.58 11.45
C ASN A 42 22.42 3.99 10.28
N LYS A 43 22.51 3.30 9.14
CA LYS A 43 21.74 3.66 7.95
C LYS A 43 20.27 3.29 8.12
N LYS A 44 19.41 4.26 7.83
CA LYS A 44 17.96 4.10 7.73
C LYS A 44 17.52 4.13 6.27
N LEU A 45 16.39 3.49 5.98
CA LEU A 45 15.80 3.45 4.65
C LEU A 45 15.06 4.75 4.33
N CYS A 46 15.04 5.09 3.04
CA CYS A 46 14.11 6.04 2.43
C CYS A 46 13.21 5.24 1.49
N VAL A 47 11.94 5.08 1.85
CA VAL A 47 10.95 4.36 1.04
C VAL A 47 10.28 5.36 0.10
N THR A 48 10.71 5.37 -1.16
CA THR A 48 10.27 6.37 -2.13
C THR A 48 8.84 6.15 -2.62
N GLU A 49 8.36 4.91 -2.61
CA GLU A 49 7.00 4.56 -3.00
C GLU A 49 6.54 3.30 -2.25
N PHE A 50 5.32 3.32 -1.73
CA PHE A 50 4.58 2.14 -1.30
C PHE A 50 3.08 2.38 -1.40
N GLY A 51 2.30 1.32 -1.54
CA GLY A 51 0.85 1.41 -1.55
C GLY A 51 0.16 0.09 -1.85
N TRP A 52 -1.16 0.10 -1.75
CA TRP A 52 -2.04 -1.01 -2.15
C TRP A 52 -3.01 -0.52 -3.21
N ALA A 53 -3.13 -1.27 -4.30
CA ALA A 53 -4.09 -0.95 -5.37
C ALA A 53 -5.48 -1.49 -5.02
N THR A 54 -6.50 -0.71 -5.32
CA THR A 54 -7.90 -1.16 -5.29
C THR A 54 -8.64 -0.70 -6.54
N SER A 55 -9.36 -1.63 -7.16
CA SER A 55 -10.28 -1.34 -8.26
C SER A 55 -11.74 -1.27 -7.79
N GLU A 56 -12.00 -1.31 -6.48
CA GLU A 56 -13.34 -1.10 -5.95
C GLU A 56 -13.86 0.29 -6.34
N GLY A 57 -15.09 0.33 -6.86
CA GLY A 57 -15.71 1.53 -7.42
C GLY A 57 -15.41 1.77 -8.92
N TYR A 58 -14.70 0.86 -9.58
CA TYR A 58 -14.47 0.88 -11.03
C TYR A 58 -15.07 -0.36 -11.72
N ASP A 59 -15.42 -0.23 -12.99
CA ASP A 59 -16.03 -1.33 -13.77
C ASP A 59 -15.07 -2.51 -13.98
N ALA A 60 -13.78 -2.23 -14.14
CA ALA A 60 -12.72 -3.22 -14.34
C ALA A 60 -11.35 -2.66 -13.90
N PRO A 61 -10.39 -3.51 -13.47
CA PRO A 61 -9.01 -3.08 -13.25
C PRO A 61 -8.30 -2.78 -14.58
N PRO A 62 -7.18 -2.03 -14.57
CA PRO A 62 -6.25 -1.99 -15.69
C PRO A 62 -5.77 -3.39 -16.09
N GLN A 63 -5.33 -3.55 -17.34
CA GLN A 63 -4.77 -4.82 -17.81
C GLN A 63 -3.52 -5.20 -16.99
N GLY A 64 -3.50 -6.40 -16.40
CA GLY A 64 -2.38 -6.83 -15.56
C GLY A 64 -2.46 -6.37 -14.10
N PHE A 65 -3.53 -5.66 -13.73
CA PHE A 65 -3.84 -5.20 -12.38
C PHE A 65 -4.98 -5.99 -11.73
N GLU A 66 -5.22 -7.23 -12.16
CA GLU A 66 -6.30 -8.06 -11.61
C GLU A 66 -6.13 -8.30 -10.10
N PHE A 67 -4.91 -8.19 -9.57
CA PHE A 67 -4.63 -8.19 -8.13
C PHE A 67 -5.27 -7.01 -7.37
N ALA A 68 -5.60 -5.91 -8.03
CA ALA A 68 -6.27 -4.78 -7.42
C ALA A 68 -7.75 -5.06 -7.11
N LEU A 69 -8.32 -6.15 -7.64
CA LEU A 69 -9.67 -6.61 -7.28
C LEU A 69 -9.71 -7.31 -5.91
N ASP A 70 -8.54 -7.66 -5.36
CA ASP A 70 -8.44 -8.37 -4.08
C ASP A 70 -8.40 -7.42 -2.87
N ASN A 71 -8.33 -6.10 -3.10
CA ASN A 71 -8.43 -5.12 -2.03
C ASN A 71 -9.67 -4.26 -2.22
N THR A 72 -10.40 -4.06 -1.13
CA THR A 72 -11.39 -3.01 -0.95
C THR A 72 -10.72 -1.65 -0.70
N LEU A 73 -11.48 -0.57 -0.84
CA LEU A 73 -11.10 0.79 -0.44
C LEU A 73 -10.78 0.88 1.06
N GLN A 74 -11.49 0.11 1.89
CA GLN A 74 -11.22 0.07 3.32
C GLN A 74 -9.91 -0.68 3.63
N GLU A 75 -9.64 -1.81 2.98
CA GLU A 75 -8.37 -2.51 3.13
C GLU A 75 -7.19 -1.65 2.68
N GLN A 76 -7.32 -0.91 1.57
CA GLN A 76 -6.32 0.06 1.16
C GLN A 76 -6.03 1.07 2.29
N ALA A 77 -7.08 1.62 2.92
CA ALA A 77 -6.94 2.56 4.02
C ALA A 77 -6.22 1.94 5.24
N ASP A 78 -6.67 0.76 5.66
CA ASP A 78 -6.15 0.06 6.83
C ASP A 78 -4.70 -0.37 6.65
N TYR A 79 -4.34 -0.88 5.46
CA TYR A 79 -2.98 -1.32 5.15
C TYR A 79 -2.01 -0.15 5.04
N LEU A 80 -2.43 0.98 4.48
CA LEU A 80 -1.59 2.18 4.40
C LEU A 80 -1.24 2.74 5.79
N VAL A 81 -2.22 2.82 6.69
CA VAL A 81 -2.00 3.23 8.09
C VAL A 81 -1.07 2.26 8.80
N GLN A 82 -1.34 0.96 8.71
CA GLN A 82 -0.51 -0.07 9.33
C GLN A 82 0.92 -0.09 8.78
N ALA A 83 1.11 0.20 7.50
CA ALA A 83 2.44 0.29 6.88
C ALA A 83 3.25 1.46 7.44
N PHE A 84 2.66 2.66 7.54
CA PHE A 84 3.33 3.80 8.17
C PHE A 84 3.70 3.52 9.63
N GLN A 85 2.77 2.96 10.41
CA GLN A 85 3.03 2.57 11.81
C GLN A 85 4.14 1.53 11.90
N THR A 86 4.10 0.48 11.07
CA THR A 86 5.14 -0.55 11.03
C THR A 86 6.51 0.02 10.69
N MET A 87 6.60 0.92 9.71
CA MET A 87 7.86 1.57 9.34
C MET A 87 8.38 2.46 10.46
N HIS A 88 7.51 3.25 11.09
CA HIS A 88 7.84 4.10 12.23
C HIS A 88 8.36 3.25 13.41
N ASP A 89 7.59 2.25 13.84
CA ASP A 89 7.88 1.42 15.01
C ASP A 89 9.14 0.56 14.83
N SER A 90 9.50 0.25 13.58
CA SER A 90 10.75 -0.46 13.28
C SER A 90 12.00 0.34 13.66
N GLY A 91 11.92 1.68 13.68
CA GLY A 91 13.08 2.58 13.80
C GLY A 91 14.04 2.57 12.60
N ASN A 92 13.80 1.73 11.60
CA ASN A 92 14.69 1.49 10.45
C ASN A 92 14.40 2.38 9.24
N VAL A 93 13.26 3.06 9.21
CA VAL A 93 12.85 3.95 8.12
C VAL A 93 12.97 5.40 8.59
N TRP A 94 13.61 6.24 7.79
CA TRP A 94 13.72 7.67 8.04
C TRP A 94 12.63 8.47 7.33
N LEU A 95 12.29 8.07 6.11
CA LEU A 95 11.34 8.77 5.26
C LEU A 95 10.56 7.75 4.43
N ALA A 96 9.25 7.98 4.26
CA ALA A 96 8.39 7.14 3.46
C ALA A 96 7.33 7.97 2.73
N PHE A 97 7.05 7.63 1.47
CA PHE A 97 6.04 8.29 0.65
C PHE A 97 5.00 7.27 0.16
N VAL A 98 3.73 7.55 0.45
CA VAL A 98 2.62 6.77 -0.12
C VAL A 98 2.44 7.12 -1.59
N PHE A 99 2.35 6.11 -2.43
CA PHE A 99 1.94 6.23 -3.82
C PHE A 99 0.48 5.73 -3.94
N ASN A 100 -0.50 6.56 -4.33
CA ASN A 100 -0.35 7.98 -4.67
C ASN A 100 -1.53 8.87 -4.25
N PHE A 101 -1.29 10.18 -4.35
CA PHE A 101 -2.23 11.21 -3.94
C PHE A 101 -3.42 11.34 -4.89
N ASP A 102 -3.19 11.76 -6.14
CA ASP A 102 -4.24 12.30 -7.02
C ASP A 102 -4.27 11.77 -8.46
N PHE A 103 -3.65 10.62 -8.76
CA PHE A 103 -3.77 10.05 -10.10
C PHE A 103 -5.22 9.71 -10.46
N GLY A 104 -6.10 9.47 -9.49
CA GLY A 104 -7.52 9.24 -9.75
C GLY A 104 -8.14 10.32 -10.64
N ASN A 105 -8.02 11.59 -10.25
CA ASN A 105 -8.59 12.71 -11.01
C ASN A 105 -7.58 13.39 -11.97
N LYS A 106 -6.30 13.02 -11.94
CA LYS A 106 -5.25 13.59 -12.83
C LYS A 106 -4.74 12.64 -13.90
N GLY A 107 -5.04 11.35 -13.79
CA GLY A 107 -4.68 10.32 -14.76
C GLY A 107 -5.64 10.24 -15.94
N SER A 108 -5.47 9.21 -16.76
CA SER A 108 -6.23 9.00 -18.00
C SER A 108 -7.54 8.23 -17.80
N GLY A 109 -7.98 8.08 -16.55
CA GLY A 109 -9.19 7.34 -16.15
C GLY A 109 -8.88 5.98 -15.49
N PRO A 110 -9.90 5.22 -15.06
CA PRO A 110 -9.73 4.00 -14.25
C PRO A 110 -8.82 2.91 -14.82
N GLN A 111 -8.57 2.93 -16.12
CA GLN A 111 -7.72 1.96 -16.85
C GLN A 111 -6.23 2.37 -16.86
N ASP A 112 -5.88 3.51 -16.28
CA ASP A 112 -4.50 3.97 -16.12
C ASP A 112 -3.89 3.30 -14.87
N ASP A 113 -2.78 2.58 -15.03
CA ASP A 113 -2.07 1.80 -14.00
C ASP A 113 -1.90 2.48 -12.62
N PRO A 114 -1.59 3.79 -12.50
CA PRO A 114 -1.47 4.45 -11.20
C PRO A 114 -2.82 4.78 -10.54
N VAL A 115 -3.93 4.77 -11.27
CA VAL A 115 -5.25 5.19 -10.74
C VAL A 115 -5.75 4.28 -9.60
N PRO A 116 -5.62 2.93 -9.66
CA PRO A 116 -5.98 2.06 -8.54
C PRO A 116 -5.26 2.37 -7.20
N TYR A 117 -4.09 3.01 -7.24
CA TYR A 117 -3.32 3.40 -6.04
C TYR A 117 -3.70 4.77 -5.48
N SER A 118 -4.51 5.55 -6.20
CA SER A 118 -4.86 6.92 -5.81
C SER A 118 -5.77 6.93 -4.58
N ILE A 119 -5.47 7.82 -3.63
CA ILE A 119 -6.31 8.11 -2.46
C ILE A 119 -7.34 9.21 -2.72
N ILE A 120 -7.35 9.78 -3.93
CA ILE A 120 -8.41 10.63 -4.48
C ILE A 120 -9.07 9.87 -5.64
N ASP A 121 -10.40 9.93 -5.75
CA ASP A 121 -11.14 9.26 -6.84
C ASP A 121 -11.11 10.04 -8.16
N VAL A 122 -11.70 9.47 -9.22
CA VAL A 122 -11.75 10.08 -10.57
C VAL A 122 -12.53 11.40 -10.65
N ASN A 123 -13.40 11.68 -9.68
CA ASN A 123 -14.16 12.92 -9.59
C ASN A 123 -13.47 13.95 -8.68
N GLY A 124 -12.32 13.61 -8.08
CA GLY A 124 -11.59 14.47 -7.16
C GLY A 124 -12.07 14.40 -5.71
N ALA A 125 -12.91 13.43 -5.36
CA ALA A 125 -13.36 13.21 -3.99
C ALA A 125 -12.35 12.37 -3.20
N PRO A 126 -12.20 12.59 -1.88
CA PRO A 126 -11.34 11.77 -1.05
C PRO A 126 -11.86 10.33 -0.97
N ARG A 127 -10.94 9.36 -1.07
CA ARG A 127 -11.20 7.94 -0.78
C ARG A 127 -10.94 7.66 0.71
N PRO A 128 -11.43 6.52 1.27
CA PRO A 128 -11.21 6.18 2.69
C PRO A 128 -9.75 6.28 3.15
N ALA A 129 -8.80 5.90 2.28
CA ALA A 129 -7.37 6.03 2.56
C ALA A 129 -6.91 7.47 2.83
N PHE A 130 -7.46 8.47 2.14
CA PHE A 130 -7.16 9.88 2.41
C PHE A 130 -7.55 10.26 3.83
N GLU A 131 -8.78 9.92 4.23
CA GLU A 131 -9.30 10.24 5.56
C GLU A 131 -8.53 9.51 6.66
N ALA A 132 -8.24 8.22 6.46
CA ALA A 132 -7.47 7.41 7.41
C ALA A 132 -6.06 7.97 7.63
N LEU A 133 -5.34 8.33 6.55
CA LEU A 133 -4.01 8.93 6.65
C LEU A 133 -4.03 10.34 7.24
N ALA A 134 -5.06 11.13 6.95
CA ALA A 134 -5.25 12.44 7.56
C ALA A 134 -5.45 12.32 9.08
N ALA A 135 -6.29 11.38 9.52
CA ALA A 135 -6.63 11.13 10.91
C ALA A 135 -5.55 10.38 11.70
N MET A 136 -4.66 9.65 11.04
CA MET A 136 -3.56 8.92 11.66
C MET A 136 -2.67 9.86 12.48
N GLU A 137 -2.37 9.46 13.72
CA GLU A 137 -1.41 10.15 14.59
C GLU A 137 -0.03 10.21 13.94
N LYS A 138 0.59 11.39 13.97
CA LYS A 138 1.90 11.67 13.38
C LYS A 138 2.86 11.96 14.51
N VAL A 139 3.40 10.90 15.10
CA VAL A 139 4.36 10.99 16.20
C VAL A 139 5.69 11.53 15.63
N PRO A 140 6.27 12.60 16.23
CA PRO A 140 7.55 13.16 15.80
C PRO A 140 8.76 12.26 16.07
#